data_AF-A0A3S0E4P6-F1
#
_entry.id   AF-A0A3S0E4P6-F1
#
_cell.length_a   1.000
_cell.length_b   1.000
_cell.length_c   1.000
_cell.angle_alpha   90.00
_cell.angle_beta   90.00
_cell.angle_gamma   90.00
#
_symmetry.space_group_name_H-M   'P 1'
#
loop_
_entity.id
_entity.type
_entity.pdbx_description
1 polymer ?
#
loop_
_entity_poly.entity_id
_entity_poly.type
_entity_poly.pdbx_seq_one_letter_code
_entity_poly.pdbx_strand_id
1 'polypeptide(L)'
;MPRAALHAGVLRTAHDVRALARCGLCNGWGLRHELLSNLEPAGLVGAFHGRCVVLHLPPDAVLGLPSAERAKLRLNDTGTDLMRRLLAAAD
;
A
#
# COMPACT_ATOMS: atom_id res chain seq x y z
N MET A 1 5.92 -13.52 -15.12
CA MET A 1 6.01 -12.77 -13.85
C MET A 1 5.40 -13.63 -12.75
N PRO A 2 6.18 -14.24 -11.84
CA PRO A 2 5.61 -15.07 -10.79
C PRO A 2 4.85 -14.20 -9.78
N ARG A 3 3.57 -14.53 -9.56
CA ARG A 3 2.72 -13.92 -8.52
C ARG A 3 3.36 -14.23 -7.18
N ALA A 4 3.85 -13.20 -6.48
CA ALA A 4 4.27 -13.34 -5.09
C ALA A 4 3.08 -13.91 -4.29
N ALA A 5 3.28 -15.08 -3.70
CA ALA A 5 2.31 -15.71 -2.82
C ALA A 5 2.12 -14.81 -1.60
N LEU A 6 0.98 -14.11 -1.54
CA LEU A 6 0.53 -13.43 -0.34
C LEU A 6 0.45 -14.49 0.76
N HIS A 7 1.15 -14.25 1.88
CA HIS A 7 1.02 -15.06 3.08
C HIS A 7 -0.47 -15.22 3.40
N ALA A 8 -0.97 -16.44 3.19
CA ALA A 8 -2.32 -16.82 3.57
C ALA A 8 -2.36 -16.92 5.10
N GLY A 9 -2.45 -15.78 5.77
CA GLY A 9 -2.91 -15.72 7.15
C GLY A 9 -4.27 -16.41 7.17
N VAL A 10 -4.34 -17.57 7.82
CA VAL A 10 -5.56 -18.37 7.93
C VAL A 10 -6.65 -17.48 8.52
N LEU A 11 -7.63 -17.09 7.72
CA LEU A 11 -8.82 -16.38 8.17
C LEU A 11 -9.59 -17.35 9.09
N ARG A 12 -9.63 -17.06 10.39
CA ARG A 12 -10.11 -18.03 11.39
C ARG A 12 -11.62 -17.90 11.63
N THR A 13 -12.22 -16.75 11.31
CA THR A 13 -13.66 -16.51 11.51
C THR A 13 -14.28 -15.63 10.43
N ALA A 14 -15.61 -15.69 10.27
CA ALA A 14 -16.36 -14.81 9.36
C ALA A 14 -16.21 -13.30 9.70
N HIS A 15 -15.80 -12.95 10.92
CA HIS A 15 -15.50 -11.58 11.32
C HIS A 15 -14.26 -11.03 10.62
N ASP A 16 -13.31 -11.89 10.26
CA ASP A 16 -12.07 -11.49 9.58
C ASP A 16 -12.33 -11.01 8.14
N VAL A 17 -13.38 -11.51 7.48
CA VAL A 17 -13.74 -11.09 6.12
C VAL A 17 -14.22 -9.63 6.06
N ARG A 18 -14.86 -9.13 7.12
CA ARG A 18 -15.30 -7.72 7.21
C ARG A 18 -14.11 -6.76 7.33
N ALA A 19 -12.97 -7.25 7.81
CA ALA A 19 -11.74 -6.49 7.89
C ALA A 19 -10.99 -6.42 6.54
N LEU A 20 -11.45 -7.12 5.50
CA LEU A 20 -10.82 -7.09 4.18
C LEU A 20 -11.37 -5.95 3.32
N ALA A 21 -10.49 -5.40 2.47
CA ALA A 21 -10.87 -4.55 1.36
C ALA A 21 -10.03 -4.88 0.13
N ARG A 22 -10.58 -4.57 -1.06
CA ARG A 22 -9.85 -4.72 -2.32
C ARG A 22 -9.03 -3.48 -2.61
N CYS A 23 -7.80 -3.70 -3.03
CA CYS A 23 -6.94 -2.66 -3.56
C CYS A 23 -7.47 -2.15 -4.91
N GLY A 24 -7.65 -0.83 -5.05
CA GLY A 24 -8.12 -0.22 -6.29
C GLY A 24 -7.15 -0.33 -7.49
N LEU A 25 -5.87 -0.64 -7.25
CA LEU A 25 -4.84 -0.75 -8.30
C LEU A 25 -4.62 -2.19 -8.78
N CYS A 26 -4.40 -3.13 -7.85
CA CYS A 26 -4.07 -4.52 -8.21
C CYS A 26 -5.24 -5.50 -8.08
N ASN A 27 -6.41 -5.03 -7.62
CA ASN A 27 -7.59 -5.84 -7.33
C ASN A 27 -7.44 -6.94 -6.27
N GLY A 28 -6.26 -7.07 -5.64
CA GLY A 28 -6.00 -8.01 -4.55
C GLY A 28 -6.65 -7.58 -3.23
N TRP A 29 -6.87 -8.55 -2.34
CA TRP A 29 -7.40 -8.34 -1.00
C TRP A 29 -6.29 -8.01 0.00
N GLY A 30 -6.57 -7.11 0.92
CA GLY A 30 -5.72 -6.81 2.08
C GLY A 30 -6.54 -6.44 3.30
N LEU A 31 -5.90 -6.43 4.47
CA LEU A 31 -6.53 -6.00 5.71
C LEU A 31 -6.70 -4.47 5.69
N ARG A 32 -7.92 -3.99 5.94
CA ARG A 32 -8.29 -2.55 5.88
C ARG A 32 -7.35 -1.65 6.67
N HIS A 33 -6.87 -2.11 7.84
CA HIS A 33 -5.98 -1.31 8.68
C HIS A 33 -4.54 -1.22 8.15
N GLU A 34 -4.13 -2.15 7.28
CA GLU A 34 -2.82 -2.16 6.60
C GLU A 34 -2.87 -1.43 5.26
N LEU A 35 -4.06 -1.27 4.67
CA LEU A 35 -4.26 -0.51 3.45
C LEU A 35 -4.21 1.00 3.71
N LEU A 36 -3.80 1.72 2.67
CA LEU A 36 -3.87 3.16 2.58
C LEU A 36 -5.24 3.58 2.05
N SER A 37 -5.93 4.52 2.69
CA SER A 37 -7.30 4.88 2.30
C SER A 37 -7.60 6.38 2.19
N ASN A 38 -6.71 7.24 2.68
CA ASN A 38 -6.88 8.70 2.64
C ASN A 38 -5.94 9.32 1.60
N LEU A 39 -6.11 8.90 0.34
CA LEU A 39 -5.22 9.23 -0.77
C LEU A 39 -5.86 10.16 -1.81
N GLU A 40 -7.02 10.73 -1.49
CA GLU A 40 -7.73 11.69 -2.34
C GLU A 40 -6.85 12.89 -2.74
N PRO A 41 -5.98 13.44 -1.87
CA PRO A 41 -5.04 14.50 -2.28
C PRO A 41 -4.06 14.08 -3.38
N ALA A 42 -3.80 12.77 -3.52
CA ALA A 42 -2.99 12.19 -4.58
C ALA A 42 -3.84 11.62 -5.75
N GLY A 43 -5.13 11.96 -5.81
CA GLY A 43 -6.03 11.55 -6.89
C GLY A 43 -6.51 10.09 -6.80
N LEU A 44 -6.33 9.42 -5.66
CA LEU A 44 -6.72 8.02 -5.48
C LEU A 44 -7.87 7.91 -4.46
N VAL A 45 -9.01 7.34 -4.88
CA VAL A 45 -10.18 7.12 -4.02
C VAL A 45 -10.33 5.62 -3.72
N GLY A 46 -10.45 5.27 -2.44
CA GLY A 46 -10.62 3.88 -1.99
C GLY A 46 -9.42 3.36 -1.21
N ALA A 47 -9.25 2.04 -1.13
CA ALA A 47 -8.19 1.41 -0.36
C ALA A 47 -7.09 0.86 -1.28
N PHE A 48 -5.82 0.96 -0.85
CA PHE A 48 -4.67 0.62 -1.68
C PHE A 48 -3.54 -0.03 -0.86
N HIS A 49 -2.87 -1.03 -1.44
CA HIS A 49 -1.65 -1.57 -0.83
C HIS A 49 -0.53 -0.52 -0.87
N GLY A 50 0.28 -0.46 0.17
CA GLY A 50 1.47 0.40 0.21
C GLY A 50 2.36 0.23 -1.02
N ARG A 51 2.70 -1.01 -1.38
CA ARG A 51 3.49 -1.31 -2.58
C ARG A 51 2.83 -0.82 -3.87
N CYS A 52 1.51 -0.95 -4.00
CA CYS A 52 0.81 -0.47 -5.20
C CYS A 52 0.90 1.05 -5.31
N VAL A 53 0.73 1.77 -4.20
CA VAL A 53 0.86 3.23 -4.15
C VAL A 53 2.27 3.66 -4.49
N VAL A 54 3.30 3.05 -3.88
CA VAL A 54 4.70 3.34 -4.22
C VAL A 54 4.97 3.08 -5.71
N LEU A 55 4.47 2.00 -6.30
CA LEU A 55 4.74 1.74 -7.73
C LEU A 55 4.02 2.69 -8.69
N HIS A 56 2.83 3.18 -8.34
CA HIS A 56 1.99 3.96 -9.26
C HIS A 56 2.08 5.47 -9.06
N LEU A 57 2.46 5.94 -7.87
CA LEU A 57 2.65 7.36 -7.62
C LEU A 57 4.13 7.75 -7.78
N PRO A 58 4.39 8.99 -8.24
CA PRO A 58 5.74 9.53 -8.22
C PRO A 58 6.18 9.76 -6.75
N PRO A 59 7.50 9.72 -6.46
CA PRO A 59 7.98 9.73 -5.07
C PRO A 59 7.56 10.98 -4.26
N ASP A 60 7.50 12.13 -4.89
CA ASP A 60 7.01 13.40 -4.33
C ASP A 60 5.54 13.31 -3.88
N ALA A 61 4.66 12.71 -4.69
CA ALA A 61 3.28 12.48 -4.32
C ALA A 61 3.17 11.53 -3.12
N VAL A 62 4.02 10.50 -3.04
CA VAL A 62 4.07 9.59 -1.88
C VAL A 62 4.55 10.31 -0.61
N LEU A 63 5.54 11.20 -0.75
CA LEU A 63 6.03 12.02 0.36
C LEU A 63 5.01 13.10 0.78
N GLY A 64 4.11 13.51 -0.12
CA GLY A 64 3.01 14.43 0.17
C GLY A 64 1.81 13.81 0.90
N LEU A 65 1.74 12.49 1.03
CA LEU A 65 0.63 11.81 1.69
C LEU A 65 0.47 12.21 3.17
N PRO A 66 -0.73 12.09 3.77
CA PRO A 66 -0.92 12.33 5.19
C PRO A 66 0.07 11.52 6.05
N SER A 67 0.55 12.09 7.16
CA SER A 67 1.59 11.47 8.00
C SER A 67 1.18 10.08 8.50
N ALA A 68 -0.09 9.87 8.84
CA ALA A 68 -0.65 8.60 9.24
C ALA A 68 -0.55 7.53 8.13
N GLU A 69 -0.81 7.91 6.88
CA GLU A 69 -0.71 7.01 5.73
C GLU A 69 0.76 6.73 5.38
N ARG A 70 1.63 7.76 5.43
CA ARG A 70 3.08 7.57 5.25
C ARG A 70 3.68 6.67 6.33
N ALA A 71 3.18 6.71 7.57
CA ALA A 71 3.68 5.85 8.64
C ALA A 71 3.46 4.35 8.34
N LYS A 72 2.36 4.00 7.67
CA LYS A 72 2.11 2.62 7.21
C LYS A 72 3.11 2.14 6.16
N LEU A 73 3.76 3.06 5.45
CA LEU A 73 4.81 2.74 4.47
C LEU A 73 6.17 2.47 5.13
N ARG A 74 6.37 2.87 6.40
CA ARG A 74 7.70 2.90 7.03
C ARG A 74 8.15 1.59 7.69
N LEU A 75 7.28 0.59 7.82
CA LEU A 75 7.53 -0.59 8.68
C LEU A 75 7.73 -1.90 7.92
N ASN A 76 7.81 -1.87 6.57
CA ASN A 76 7.71 -3.06 5.73
C ASN A 76 8.57 -2.89 4.46
N ASP A 77 8.68 -3.94 3.63
CA ASP A 77 9.37 -3.94 2.32
C ASP A 77 9.03 -2.74 1.42
N THR A 78 7.80 -2.22 1.58
CA THR A 78 7.32 -1.04 0.86
C THR A 78 8.17 0.22 1.15
N GLY A 79 8.64 0.39 2.39
CA GLY A 79 9.50 1.51 2.76
C GLY A 79 10.87 1.42 2.11
N THR A 80 11.43 0.21 2.05
CA THR A 80 12.68 -0.05 1.32
C THR A 80 12.55 0.23 -0.17
N ASP A 81 11.43 -0.20 -0.80
CA ASP A 81 11.17 0.08 -2.21
C ASP A 81 11.02 1.58 -2.50
N LEU A 82 10.38 2.33 -1.60
CA LEU A 82 10.30 3.78 -1.70
C LEU A 82 11.69 4.43 -1.61
N MET A 83 12.51 4.02 -0.64
CA MET A 83 13.87 4.55 -0.48
C MET A 83 14.74 4.28 -1.71
N ARG A 84 14.65 3.09 -2.31
CA ARG A 84 15.37 2.77 -3.56
C ARG A 84 14.97 3.70 -4.70
N ARG A 85 13.67 3.99 -4.85
CA ARG A 85 13.18 4.91 -5.90
C ARG A 85 13.64 6.35 -5.66
N LEU A 86 13.69 6.79 -4.40
CA LEU A 86 14.18 8.13 -4.06
C LEU A 86 15.68 8.28 -4.37
N LEU A 87 16.49 7.27 -4.03
CA LEU A 87 17.92 7.26 -4.35
C LEU A 87 18.18 7.26 -5.86
N ALA A 88 17.47 6.40 -6.61
CA ALA A 88 17.62 6.32 -8.06
C ALA A 88 17.15 7.59 -8.81
N ALA A 89 16.33 8.44 -8.18
CA ALA A 89 15.88 9.71 -8.76
C ALA A 89 16.78 10.91 -8.39
N ALA A 90 17.77 10.69 -7.50
CA ALA A 90 18.71 11.72 -7.06
C ALA A 90 20.02 11.71 -7.88
N ASP A 91 20.25 10.68 -8.69
CA ASP A 91 21.33 10.55 -9.68
C ASP A 91 20.90 11.15 -11.04
#